data_AF-L8HAS7-F1
#
_entry.id   AF-L8HAS7-F1
#
_cell.length_a   1.000
_cell.length_b   1.000
_cell.length_c   1.000
_cell.angle_alpha   90.00
_cell.angle_beta   90.00
_cell.angle_gamma   90.00
#
_symmetry.space_group_name_H-M   'P 1'
#
loop_
_entity.id
_entity.type
_entity.pdbx_description
1 polymer ?
#
loop_
_entity_poly.entity_id
_entity_poly.type
_entity_poly.pdbx_seq_one_letter_code
_entity_poly.pdbx_strand_id
1 'polypeptide(L)'
;LIVRDDTRWSQELLRRLDHSKEAIHLARTHFVMAQVTEEALPPAARLQFNELAPYAPSAFFIGPDGHVRRELINKFAPADQDPVYKYFYKTAAPLVRMMKVVIDQERISTPATAGREEL
;
A
#
# COMPACT_ATOMS: atom_id res chain seq x y z
N LEU A 1 -3.93 0.26 3.55
CA LEU A 1 -2.54 0.04 3.10
C LEU A 1 -1.80 -0.71 4.20
N ILE A 2 -1.31 -1.90 3.89
CA ILE A 2 -0.51 -2.72 4.80
C ILE A 2 0.96 -2.57 4.45
N VAL A 3 1.82 -2.38 5.45
CA VAL A 3 3.28 -2.47 5.32
C VAL A 3 3.79 -3.61 6.20
N ARG A 4 4.50 -4.56 5.60
CA ARG A 4 5.13 -5.66 6.33
C ARG A 4 6.40 -5.20 7.03
N ASP A 5 6.46 -5.44 8.33
CA ASP A 5 7.52 -4.95 9.21
C ASP A 5 8.35 -6.04 9.87
N ASP A 6 9.14 -6.74 9.06
CA ASP A 6 9.93 -7.89 9.51
C ASP A 6 11.44 -7.68 9.38
N THR A 7 11.89 -6.51 8.89
CA THR A 7 13.31 -6.30 8.52
C THR A 7 13.81 -4.89 8.84
N ARG A 8 15.13 -4.71 8.89
CA ARG A 8 15.72 -3.36 8.93
C ARG A 8 15.27 -2.47 7.76
N TRP A 9 15.03 -3.08 6.60
CA TRP A 9 14.59 -2.36 5.41
C TRP A 9 13.14 -1.88 5.52
N SER A 10 12.25 -2.63 6.21
CA SER A 10 10.89 -2.16 6.49
C SER A 10 10.89 -1.00 7.46
N GLN A 11 11.69 -1.08 8.52
CA GLN A 11 11.86 0.03 9.48
C GLN A 11 12.37 1.30 8.79
N GLU A 12 13.32 1.18 7.86
CA GLU A 12 13.82 2.33 7.09
C GLU A 12 12.77 2.91 6.15
N LEU A 13 11.93 2.07 5.52
CA LEU A 13 10.79 2.56 4.72
C LEU A 13 9.79 3.31 5.60
N LEU A 14 9.39 2.73 6.74
CA LEU A 14 8.47 3.35 7.70
C LEU A 14 9.01 4.70 8.19
N ARG A 15 10.28 4.75 8.60
CA ARG A 15 10.95 6.00 8.99
C ARG A 15 10.91 7.05 7.89
N ARG A 16 11.05 6.67 6.62
CA ARG A 16 10.96 7.62 5.48
C ARG A 16 9.53 8.12 5.25
N LEU A 17 8.52 7.29 5.52
CA LEU A 17 7.13 7.69 5.45
C LEU A 17 6.79 8.70 6.56
N ASP A 18 7.26 8.46 7.78
CA ASP A 18 7.06 9.37 8.91
C ASP A 18 7.74 10.74 8.76
N HIS A 19 8.78 10.83 7.93
CA HIS A 19 9.42 12.11 7.59
C HIS A 19 8.83 12.78 6.33
N SER A 20 7.90 12.12 5.64
CA SER A 20 7.26 12.68 4.45
C SER A 20 5.92 13.32 4.80
N LYS A 21 5.87 14.66 4.81
CA LYS A 21 4.63 15.43 5.05
C LYS A 21 3.50 14.98 4.13
N GLU A 22 3.83 14.68 2.87
CA GLU A 22 2.86 14.21 1.89
C GLU A 22 2.38 12.78 2.20
N ALA A 23 3.28 11.86 2.54
CA ALA A 23 2.89 10.50 2.91
C ALA A 23 1.97 10.52 4.14
N ILE A 24 2.33 11.30 5.17
CA ILE A 24 1.53 11.48 6.38
C ILE A 24 0.14 12.05 6.04
N HIS A 25 0.09 13.07 5.19
CA HIS A 25 -1.19 13.68 4.78
C HIS A 25 -2.09 12.64 4.10
N LEU A 26 -1.59 11.98 3.05
CA LEU A 26 -2.37 10.98 2.32
C LEU A 26 -2.79 9.80 3.20
N ALA A 27 -1.86 9.32 4.05
CA ALA A 27 -2.13 8.25 5.00
C ALA A 27 -3.26 8.62 5.97
N ARG A 28 -3.32 9.87 6.45
CA ARG A 28 -4.36 10.29 7.41
C ARG A 28 -5.72 10.57 6.77
N THR A 29 -5.74 11.01 5.51
CA THR A 29 -6.99 11.46 4.86
C THR A 29 -7.63 10.43 3.94
N HIS A 30 -6.88 9.46 3.44
CA HIS A 30 -7.36 8.54 2.40
C HIS A 30 -7.16 7.06 2.72
N PHE A 31 -6.33 6.70 3.70
CA PHE A 31 -6.00 5.30 3.95
C PHE A 31 -6.16 4.92 5.42
N VAL A 32 -6.61 3.69 5.66
CA VAL A 32 -6.31 3.01 6.91
C VAL A 32 -4.94 2.36 6.76
N MET A 33 -3.98 2.78 7.58
CA MET A 33 -2.63 2.25 7.61
C MET A 33 -2.52 1.16 8.67
N ALA A 34 -1.96 0.01 8.29
CA ALA A 34 -1.61 -1.04 9.24
C ALA A 34 -0.17 -1.51 8.99
N GLN A 35 0.62 -1.48 10.05
CA GLN A 35 1.92 -2.12 10.11
C GLN A 35 1.72 -3.52 10.69
N VAL A 36 2.17 -4.55 9.99
CA VAL A 36 1.99 -5.93 10.44
C VAL A 36 3.32 -6.65 10.40
N THR A 37 3.62 -7.36 11.48
CA THR A 37 4.69 -8.36 11.50
C THR A 37 4.14 -9.70 11.03
N GLU A 38 5.01 -10.57 10.54
CA GLU A 38 4.64 -11.92 10.11
C GLU A 38 4.02 -12.76 11.23
N GLU A 39 4.43 -12.52 12.47
CA GLU A 39 3.91 -13.17 13.68
C GLU A 39 2.50 -12.70 14.06
N ALA A 40 2.17 -11.44 13.78
CA ALA A 40 0.87 -10.86 14.09
C ALA A 40 -0.23 -11.29 13.08
N LEU A 41 0.16 -11.85 11.93
CA LEU A 41 -0.76 -12.26 10.88
C LEU A 41 -1.35 -13.66 11.17
N PRO A 42 -2.67 -13.84 11.01
CA PRO A 42 -3.28 -15.17 10.99
C PRO A 42 -2.61 -16.07 9.93
N PRO A 43 -2.48 -17.39 10.14
CA PRO A 43 -1.77 -18.29 9.23
C PRO A 43 -2.23 -18.20 7.76
N ALA A 44 -3.53 -18.07 7.52
CA ALA A 44 -4.09 -17.92 6.17
C ALA A 44 -3.69 -16.59 5.51
N ALA A 45 -3.69 -15.49 6.25
CA ALA A 45 -3.25 -14.18 5.75
C ALA A 45 -1.74 -14.20 5.47
N ARG A 46 -0.95 -14.79 6.37
CA ARG A 46 0.49 -14.96 6.18
C ARG A 46 0.81 -15.72 4.89
N LEU A 47 0.11 -16.84 4.63
CA LEU A 47 0.27 -17.59 3.39
C LEU A 47 -0.03 -16.72 2.16
N GLN A 48 -1.16 -16.01 2.17
CA GLN A 48 -1.54 -15.12 1.07
C GLN A 48 -0.49 -14.04 0.78
N PHE A 49 0.05 -13.39 1.81
CA PHE A 49 1.09 -12.36 1.64
C PHE A 49 2.41 -12.96 1.18
N ASN A 50 2.82 -14.12 1.70
CA ASN A 50 4.05 -14.81 1.29
C ASN A 50 3.99 -15.34 -0.16
N GLU A 51 2.82 -15.79 -0.63
CA GLU A 51 2.63 -16.17 -2.04
C GLU A 51 2.77 -14.98 -3.00
N LEU A 52 2.35 -13.79 -2.57
CA LEU A 52 2.44 -12.56 -3.38
C LEU A 52 3.83 -11.92 -3.32
N ALA A 53 4.43 -11.92 -2.14
CA ALA A 53 5.75 -11.36 -1.89
C ALA A 53 6.44 -12.17 -0.78
N PRO A 54 7.27 -13.17 -1.11
CA PRO A 54 8.04 -13.95 -0.14
C PRO A 54 9.25 -13.16 0.41
N TYR A 55 9.16 -11.83 0.42
CA TYR A 55 10.22 -10.90 0.75
C TYR A 55 9.64 -9.68 1.50
N ALA A 56 10.52 -9.00 2.25
CA ALA A 56 10.19 -7.79 2.99
C ALA A 56 11.26 -6.70 2.78
N PRO A 57 10.88 -5.41 2.86
CA PRO A 57 9.52 -4.88 2.98
C PRO A 57 8.65 -5.14 1.75
N SER A 58 7.37 -5.31 2.00
CA SER A 58 6.32 -5.27 0.98
C SER A 58 5.16 -4.42 1.47
N ALA A 59 4.54 -3.68 0.56
CA ALA A 59 3.36 -2.87 0.86
C ALA A 59 2.19 -3.25 -0.06
N PHE A 60 1.01 -3.40 0.53
CA PHE A 60 -0.19 -3.89 -0.13
C PHE A 60 -1.36 -2.92 0.05
N PHE A 61 -2.07 -2.67 -1.05
CA PHE A 61 -3.36 -2.00 -1.00
C PHE A 61 -4.46 -3.06 -0.84
N ILE A 62 -5.37 -2.83 0.10
CA ILE A 62 -6.49 -3.71 0.39
C ILE A 62 -7.75 -2.94 0.01
N GLY A 63 -8.65 -3.60 -0.72
CA GLY A 63 -9.94 -3.05 -1.08
C GLY A 63 -10.88 -2.96 0.13
N PRO A 64 -12.00 -2.22 0.02
CA PRO A 64 -13.03 -2.19 1.07
C PRO A 64 -13.63 -3.57 1.38
N ASP A 65 -13.52 -4.51 0.44
CA ASP A 65 -13.91 -5.92 0.57
C ASP A 65 -12.94 -6.76 1.43
N GLY A 66 -11.83 -6.17 1.89
CA GLY A 66 -10.83 -6.86 2.69
C GLY A 66 -9.84 -7.70 1.87
N HIS A 67 -9.89 -7.65 0.55
CA HIS A 67 -8.98 -8.40 -0.31
C HIS A 67 -7.81 -7.56 -0.82
N VAL A 68 -6.64 -8.21 -0.96
CA VAL A 68 -5.46 -7.57 -1.56
C VAL A 68 -5.73 -7.28 -3.04
N ARG A 69 -5.54 -6.03 -3.42
CA ARG A 69 -5.66 -5.53 -4.80
C ARG A 69 -4.35 -5.82 -5.55
N ARG A 70 -4.24 -7.03 -6.11
CA ARG A 70 -3.01 -7.60 -6.69
C ARG A 70 -2.47 -6.82 -7.90
N GLU A 71 -3.32 -6.05 -8.56
CA GLU A 71 -2.97 -5.17 -9.68
C GLU A 71 -2.23 -3.89 -9.25
N LEU A 72 -2.31 -3.53 -7.95
CA LEU A 72 -1.68 -2.35 -7.38
C LEU A 72 -0.24 -2.64 -6.93
N ILE A 73 0.62 -2.87 -7.92
CA ILE A 73 2.06 -3.07 -7.76
C ILE A 73 2.85 -1.76 -7.79
N ASN A 74 4.12 -1.77 -7.37
CA ASN A 74 5.02 -0.63 -7.46
C ASN A 74 5.44 -0.34 -8.92
N LYS A 75 4.60 0.38 -9.66
CA LYS A 75 4.86 0.81 -11.04
C LYS A 75 5.93 1.90 -11.15
N PHE A 76 6.37 2.45 -10.02
CA PHE A 76 7.34 3.53 -9.93
C PHE A 76 8.66 3.09 -9.32
N ALA A 77 8.91 1.78 -9.35
CA ALA A 77 10.17 1.18 -8.95
C ALA A 77 11.34 1.79 -9.75
N PRO A 78 12.51 1.96 -9.11
CA PRO A 78 13.75 2.30 -9.82
C PRO A 78 14.08 1.27 -10.91
N ALA A 79 14.80 1.70 -11.96
CA ALA A 79 15.15 0.83 -13.09
C ALA A 79 16.07 -0.35 -12.69
N ASP A 80 16.82 -0.22 -11.59
CA ASP A 80 17.68 -1.26 -11.01
C ASP A 80 16.92 -2.28 -10.15
N GLN A 81 15.60 -2.09 -9.92
CA GLN A 81 14.80 -3.04 -9.16
C GLN A 81 14.40 -4.23 -10.03
N ASP A 82 14.68 -5.44 -9.55
CA ASP A 82 14.25 -6.67 -10.21
C ASP A 82 12.71 -6.73 -10.29
N PRO A 83 12.12 -6.97 -11.48
CA PRO A 83 10.67 -7.06 -11.68
C PRO A 83 9.95 -8.11 -10.82
N VAL A 84 10.68 -9.09 -10.26
CA VAL A 84 10.11 -10.05 -9.30
C VAL A 84 9.62 -9.34 -8.02
N TYR A 85 10.21 -8.21 -7.64
CA TYR A 85 9.89 -7.47 -6.43
C TYR A 85 8.74 -6.46 -6.60
N LYS A 86 7.60 -6.93 -7.12
CA LYS A 86 6.45 -6.09 -7.51
C LYS A 86 5.89 -5.22 -6.38
N TYR A 87 5.91 -5.70 -5.15
CA TYR A 87 5.39 -4.99 -3.96
C TYR A 87 6.48 -4.33 -3.11
N PHE A 88 7.74 -4.33 -3.55
CA PHE A 88 8.84 -3.74 -2.79
C PHE A 88 8.94 -2.24 -3.02
N TYR A 89 9.14 -1.49 -1.94
CA TYR A 89 9.33 -0.04 -1.96
C TYR A 89 10.63 0.33 -1.25
N LYS A 90 11.66 0.69 -2.03
CA LYS A 90 12.97 1.10 -1.50
C LYS A 90 12.92 2.45 -0.78
N THR A 91 12.01 3.34 -1.19
CA THR A 91 11.85 4.69 -0.66
C THR A 91 10.37 5.08 -0.56
N ALA A 92 10.07 6.14 0.18
CA ALA A 92 8.71 6.64 0.32
C ALA A 92 8.11 7.18 -1.00
N ALA A 93 8.93 7.74 -1.91
CA ALA A 93 8.43 8.44 -3.09
C ALA A 93 7.64 7.54 -4.07
N PRO A 94 8.10 6.33 -4.44
CA PRO A 94 7.30 5.39 -5.22
C PRO A 94 6.00 4.98 -4.53
N LEU A 95 6.00 4.82 -3.20
CA LEU A 95 4.79 4.46 -2.46
C LEU A 95 3.77 5.59 -2.47
N VAL A 96 4.21 6.83 -2.21
CA VAL A 96 3.36 8.03 -2.28
C VAL A 96 2.75 8.20 -3.68
N ARG A 97 3.52 7.96 -4.75
CA ARG A 97 2.98 7.98 -6.12
C ARG A 97 1.91 6.91 -6.32
N MET A 98 2.13 5.69 -5.82
CA MET A 98 1.09 4.66 -5.86
C MET A 98 -0.14 5.03 -5.03
N MET A 99 0.01 5.63 -3.84
CA MET A 99 -1.12 6.11 -3.04
C MET A 99 -2.00 7.09 -3.82
N LYS A 100 -1.40 8.02 -4.57
CA LYS A 100 -2.15 8.94 -5.44
C LYS A 100 -2.90 8.21 -6.56
N VAL A 101 -2.25 7.25 -7.23
CA VAL A 101 -2.91 6.42 -8.25
C VAL A 101 -4.13 5.70 -7.69
N VAL A 102 -4.02 5.14 -6.47
CA VAL A 102 -5.16 4.47 -5.82
C VAL A 102 -6.28 5.46 -5.53
N ILE A 103 -5.98 6.63 -4.95
CA ILE A 103 -7.00 7.67 -4.70
C ILE A 103 -7.72 8.07 -5.98
N ASP A 104 -6.98 8.28 -7.07
CA ASP A 104 -7.56 8.69 -8.34
C ASP A 104 -8.43 7.56 -8.95
N GLN A 105 -8.02 6.30 -8.82
CA GLN A 105 -8.84 5.16 -9.25
C GLN A 105 -10.15 5.04 -8.46
N GLU A 106 -10.12 5.25 -7.14
CA GLU A 106 -11.31 5.19 -6.30
C GLU A 106 -12.26 6.38 -6.57
N ARG A 107 -11.72 7.56 -6.91
CA ARG A 107 -12.52 8.72 -7.34
C ARG A 107 -13.21 8.50 -8.69
N ILE A 108 -12.55 7.82 -9.63
CA ILE A 108 -13.14 7.51 -10.95
C ILE A 108 -14.17 6.39 -10.83
N SER A 109 -13.94 5.42 -9.93
CA SER A 109 -14.82 4.27 -9.73
C SER A 109 -16.07 4.60 -8.92
N THR A 110 -16.06 5.71 -8.18
CA THR A 110 -17.25 6.24 -7.49
C THR A 110 -17.88 7.31 -8.37
N PRO A 111 -18.98 7.05 -9.11
CA PRO A 111 -19.66 8.12 -9.82
C PRO A 111 -20.11 9.16 -8.78
N ALA A 112 -19.98 10.44 -9.14
CA ALA A 112 -20.56 11.55 -8.39
C ALA A 112 -22.09 11.45 -8.42
N THR A 113 -22.66 10.52 -7.67
CA THR A 113 -24.10 10.34 -7.47
C THR A 113 -24.37 10.41 -5.98
N ALA A 114 -24.08 11.58 -5.41
CA ALA A 114 -24.83 12.14 -4.30
C ALA A 114 -25.13 13.61 -4.62
N GLY A 115 -25.48 13.88 -5.88
CA GLY A 115 -26.20 15.09 -6.24
C GLY A 115 -27.68 14.83 -6.01
N ARG A 116 -28.27 15.61 -5.10
CA ARG A 116 -29.64 16.14 -5.16
C ARG A 116 -30.67 15.32 -5.94
N GLU A 117 -31.57 14.67 -5.20
CA GLU A 117 -33.03 14.70 -5.42
C GLU A 117 -33.62 14.73 -4.00
N GLU A 118 -33.92 15.89 -3.42
CA GLU A 118 -35.26 16.49 -3.42
C GLU A 118 -36.38 15.44 -3.55
N LEU A 119 -36.95 15.04 -2.40
CA LEU A 119 -38.39 14.94 -2.13
C LEU A 119 -38.63 15.08 -0.62
#